data_AF-A0A2I4CYG8-F1
#
_entry.id   AF-A0A2I4CYG8-F1
#
_cell.length_a   1.000
_cell.length_b   1.000
_cell.length_c   1.000
_cell.angle_alpha   90.00
_cell.angle_beta   90.00
_cell.angle_gamma   90.00
#
_symmetry.space_group_name_H-M   'P 1'
#
loop_
_entity.id
_entity.type
_entity.pdbx_description
1 polymer ?
#
loop_
_entity_poly.entity_id
_entity_poly.type
_entity_poly.pdbx_seq_one_letter_code
_entity_poly.pdbx_strand_id
1 'polypeptide(L)'
;MLDGHLLLGWLSFTIIVYLLSLPGPTTAYFGLTGNEPLSLLPLNSLPEDSVGRAHLKLCDQLKLDKKQRRMCRRDPGMVNILKESVILSALECQHQFRFERWNCTLEGRHRSNILKRGFKETGFLYAISSAGLIHALAKACSASRMERCTCDEAPYLGNREAWQWGGCGDNFKFANKFVKEFLGKRSNKDLRALVDMHNSNVGMKVIKAGLETTCKCHGVSGSCTVRTCWRQLPPFHEIGKQLKQRYETSFKVGSSTNEATGEAEISTGRSQQQQQQQQPLPGSSAQIPRTMDLLHIEDSPSFCKPSKYSPGTAGRKCYKDKNCDAICCGRGHNTQSKEVTGPCQCQVRWCCYVECKQCTQREEVYTCKG
;
A
#
# COMPACT_ATOMS: atom_id res chain seq x y z
N MET A 1 2.34 23.75 -59.66
CA MET A 1 1.29 23.70 -58.61
C MET A 1 0.79 22.27 -58.53
N LEU A 2 1.14 21.56 -57.46
CA LEU A 2 0.43 20.40 -56.88
C LEU A 2 1.24 19.96 -55.64
N ASP A 3 0.85 20.56 -54.53
CA ASP A 3 0.70 20.01 -53.17
C ASP A 3 1.89 19.35 -52.46
N GLY A 4 2.74 20.20 -51.89
CA GLY A 4 3.60 19.91 -50.73
C GLY A 4 2.86 19.77 -49.39
N HIS A 5 1.53 19.63 -49.40
CA HIS A 5 0.71 19.53 -48.18
C HIS A 5 0.47 18.10 -47.68
N LEU A 6 0.77 17.05 -48.47
CA LEU A 6 0.51 15.66 -48.04
C LEU A 6 1.63 15.05 -47.18
N LEU A 7 2.88 15.52 -47.29
CA LEU A 7 4.02 14.90 -46.59
C LEU A 7 4.19 15.38 -45.13
N LEU A 8 3.72 16.58 -44.78
CA LEU A 8 3.69 17.04 -43.38
C LEU A 8 2.61 16.34 -42.54
N GLY A 9 1.54 15.83 -43.18
CA GLY A 9 0.48 15.10 -42.49
C GLY A 9 0.92 13.73 -41.97
N TRP A 10 1.82 13.05 -42.69
CA TRP A 10 2.27 11.70 -42.35
C TRP A 10 3.39 11.68 -41.30
N LEU A 11 4.27 12.68 -41.30
CA LEU A 11 5.27 12.87 -40.24
C LEU A 11 4.63 13.32 -38.92
N SER A 12 3.55 14.11 -38.98
CA SER A 12 2.79 14.49 -37.78
C SER A 12 2.02 13.31 -37.18
N PHE A 13 1.48 12.40 -38.02
CA PHE A 13 0.74 11.24 -37.53
C PHE A 13 1.63 10.17 -36.87
N THR A 14 2.85 9.96 -37.38
CA THR A 14 3.79 8.96 -36.83
C THR A 14 4.42 9.42 -35.51
N ILE A 15 4.63 10.72 -35.31
CA ILE A 15 5.11 11.29 -34.03
C ILE A 15 4.00 11.24 -32.97
N ILE A 16 2.73 11.45 -33.34
CA ILE A 16 1.59 11.35 -32.43
C ILE A 16 1.37 9.90 -31.95
N VAL A 17 1.61 8.91 -32.80
CA VAL A 17 1.48 7.49 -32.41
C VAL A 17 2.60 7.04 -31.46
N TYR A 18 3.83 7.58 -31.59
CA TYR A 18 4.92 7.25 -30.67
C TYR A 18 4.77 7.91 -29.28
N LEU A 19 4.17 9.11 -29.20
CA LEU A 19 3.86 9.77 -27.92
C LEU A 19 2.75 9.07 -27.10
N LEU A 20 2.00 8.14 -27.70
CA LEU A 20 0.96 7.34 -27.04
C LEU A 20 1.48 6.02 -26.42
N SER A 21 2.78 5.77 -26.47
CA SER A 21 3.40 4.55 -25.90
C SER A 21 4.22 4.80 -24.62
N LEU A 22 4.01 5.94 -23.96
CA LEU A 22 4.45 6.14 -22.59
C LEU A 22 3.54 5.34 -21.65
N PRO A 23 4.06 4.50 -20.74
CA PRO A 23 3.24 3.89 -19.72
C PRO A 23 2.55 5.00 -18.93
N GLY A 24 1.22 5.03 -18.99
CA GLY A 24 0.41 6.05 -18.31
C GLY A 24 0.73 6.10 -16.80
N PRO A 25 0.51 7.25 -16.14
CA PRO A 25 0.82 7.41 -14.73
C PRO A 25 0.13 6.31 -13.91
N THR A 26 0.96 5.53 -13.22
CA THR A 26 0.57 4.41 -12.37
C THR A 26 -0.54 4.82 -11.40
N THR A 27 -1.72 4.24 -11.58
CA THR A 27 -2.93 4.59 -10.83
C THR A 27 -3.05 3.73 -9.58
N ALA A 28 -2.51 4.22 -8.47
CA ALA A 28 -2.74 3.63 -7.17
C ALA A 28 -4.01 4.22 -6.54
N TYR A 29 -5.10 3.45 -6.46
CA TYR A 29 -6.36 3.93 -5.84
C TYR A 29 -6.94 2.93 -4.83
N PHE A 30 -7.71 3.43 -3.87
CA PHE A 30 -7.88 2.89 -2.51
C PHE A 30 -9.18 2.08 -2.29
N GLY A 31 -9.16 1.01 -1.48
CA GLY A 31 -10.30 0.12 -1.17
C GLY A 31 -10.84 0.16 0.28
N LEU A 32 -11.27 1.31 0.82
CA LEU A 32 -11.73 1.43 2.23
C LEU A 32 -13.01 2.27 2.30
N THR A 33 -13.53 2.75 1.16
CA THR A 33 -14.60 3.75 1.16
C THR A 33 -15.71 3.49 0.14
N GLY A 34 -15.71 2.35 -0.56
CA GLY A 34 -16.81 2.02 -1.47
C GLY A 34 -16.61 0.72 -2.23
N ASN A 35 -17.72 0.13 -2.69
CA ASN A 35 -17.75 -1.09 -3.54
C ASN A 35 -17.32 -0.81 -4.99
N GLU A 36 -16.84 0.41 -5.27
CA GLU A 36 -16.49 0.88 -6.61
C GLU A 36 -15.20 1.72 -6.64
N PRO A 37 -14.44 1.64 -7.74
CA PRO A 37 -13.16 2.32 -7.89
C PRO A 37 -13.31 3.84 -7.97
N LEU A 38 -12.40 4.58 -7.32
CA LEU A 38 -12.21 6.02 -7.58
C LEU A 38 -11.68 6.19 -9.00
N SER A 39 -12.45 6.84 -9.86
CA SER A 39 -12.00 7.27 -11.19
C SER A 39 -11.36 8.65 -11.05
N LEU A 40 -10.04 8.75 -11.18
CA LEU A 40 -9.41 10.03 -11.49
C LEU A 40 -9.36 10.16 -13.02
N LEU A 41 -10.13 11.10 -13.55
CA LEU A 41 -9.95 11.59 -14.91
C LEU A 41 -8.63 12.37 -14.97
N PRO A 42 -7.90 12.33 -16.11
CA PRO A 42 -6.69 13.12 -16.27
C PRO A 42 -7.06 14.61 -16.22
N LEU A 43 -6.37 15.35 -15.34
CA LEU A 43 -6.56 16.79 -15.22
C LEU A 43 -5.68 17.46 -16.27
N ASN A 44 -6.25 17.80 -17.44
CA ASN A 44 -5.63 18.82 -18.29
C ASN A 44 -5.68 20.16 -17.53
N SER A 45 -4.50 20.78 -17.40
CA SER A 45 -4.18 22.12 -16.89
C SER A 45 -5.37 23.00 -16.49
N LEU A 46 -5.58 23.18 -15.18
CA LEU A 46 -6.41 24.28 -14.67
C LEU A 46 -5.50 25.48 -14.34
N PRO A 47 -5.84 26.69 -14.81
CA PRO A 47 -5.03 27.89 -14.59
C PRO A 47 -5.05 28.32 -13.12
N GLU A 48 -3.98 29.02 -12.72
CA GLU A 48 -3.53 29.33 -11.35
C GLU A 48 -4.42 30.26 -10.50
N ASP A 49 -5.65 30.60 -10.91
CA ASP A 49 -6.47 31.64 -10.24
C ASP A 49 -7.69 31.12 -9.45
N SER A 50 -7.54 30.07 -8.63
CA SER A 50 -8.57 29.71 -7.62
C SER A 50 -8.04 28.94 -6.40
N VAL A 51 -6.90 29.40 -5.88
CA VAL A 51 -6.06 28.74 -4.85
C VAL A 51 -6.84 28.29 -3.59
N GLY A 52 -7.92 28.98 -3.20
CA GLY A 52 -8.68 28.65 -1.98
C GLY A 52 -9.66 27.46 -2.09
N ARG A 53 -10.12 27.07 -3.29
CA ARG A 53 -11.20 26.06 -3.45
C ARG A 53 -10.83 24.86 -4.34
N ALA A 54 -9.64 24.83 -4.92
CA ALA A 54 -9.18 23.71 -5.75
C ALA A 54 -9.21 22.37 -5.00
N HIS A 55 -8.79 22.35 -3.72
CA HIS A 55 -8.79 21.15 -2.89
C HIS A 55 -10.19 20.56 -2.68
N LEU A 56 -11.24 21.39 -2.65
CA LEU A 56 -12.64 20.92 -2.52
C LEU A 56 -13.06 20.09 -3.74
N LYS A 57 -12.76 20.60 -4.95
CA LYS A 57 -13.04 19.89 -6.21
C LYS A 57 -12.24 18.58 -6.29
N LEU A 58 -10.99 18.60 -5.85
CA LEU A 58 -10.15 17.39 -5.82
C LEU A 58 -10.69 16.34 -4.84
N CYS A 59 -11.18 16.74 -3.65
CA CYS A 59 -11.85 15.84 -2.71
C CYS A 59 -13.17 15.26 -3.29
N ASP A 60 -13.83 15.99 -4.18
CA ASP A 60 -15.10 15.56 -4.80
C ASP A 60 -14.89 14.56 -5.94
N GLN A 61 -13.74 14.64 -6.62
CA GLN A 61 -13.31 13.66 -7.61
C GLN A 61 -12.99 12.30 -6.98
N LEU A 62 -12.68 12.26 -5.69
CA LEU A 62 -12.56 11.02 -4.94
C LEU A 62 -13.97 10.50 -4.59
N LYS A 63 -14.28 9.24 -4.93
CA LYS A 63 -15.48 8.53 -4.44
C LYS A 63 -15.37 8.17 -2.95
N LEU A 64 -15.44 9.20 -2.13
CA LEU A 64 -15.50 9.13 -0.69
C LEU A 64 -16.96 9.12 -0.23
N ASP A 65 -17.22 8.43 0.88
CA ASP A 65 -18.49 8.54 1.60
C ASP A 65 -18.74 9.99 2.03
N LYS A 66 -20.01 10.36 2.25
CA LYS A 66 -20.38 11.73 2.66
C LYS A 66 -19.56 12.21 3.87
N LYS A 67 -19.31 11.35 4.86
CA LYS A 67 -18.49 11.67 6.04
C LYS A 67 -17.03 11.89 5.68
N GLN A 68 -16.44 10.99 4.90
CA GLN A 68 -15.03 11.06 4.50
C GLN A 68 -14.75 12.27 3.61
N ARG A 69 -15.67 12.60 2.69
CA ARG A 69 -15.58 13.81 1.88
C ARG A 69 -15.57 15.07 2.73
N ARG A 70 -16.44 15.15 3.75
CA ARG A 70 -16.41 16.26 4.72
C ARG A 70 -15.07 16.33 5.45
N MET A 71 -14.49 15.19 5.82
CA MET A 71 -13.16 15.16 6.48
C MET A 71 -12.04 15.58 5.53
N CYS A 72 -12.07 15.14 4.26
CA CYS A 72 -11.12 15.55 3.22
C CYS A 72 -11.10 17.07 3.03
N ARG A 73 -12.29 17.67 2.96
CA ARG A 73 -12.46 19.13 2.75
C ARG A 73 -12.05 20.00 3.95
N ARG A 74 -11.66 19.43 5.09
CA ARG A 74 -11.30 20.22 6.29
C ARG A 74 -9.94 20.89 6.17
N ASP A 75 -9.01 20.28 5.45
CA ASP A 75 -7.63 20.73 5.33
C ASP A 75 -7.22 20.67 3.85
N PRO A 76 -6.64 21.75 3.29
CA PRO A 76 -6.30 21.80 1.87
C PRO A 76 -5.24 20.77 1.47
N GLY A 77 -4.32 20.42 2.38
CA GLY A 77 -3.27 19.42 2.14
C GLY A 77 -3.80 17.98 2.14
N MET A 78 -4.94 17.73 2.78
CA MET A 78 -5.49 16.39 2.98
C MET A 78 -5.66 15.58 1.69
N VAL A 79 -6.13 16.21 0.62
CA VAL A 79 -6.38 15.50 -0.65
C VAL A 79 -5.10 14.94 -1.28
N ASN A 80 -3.99 15.67 -1.16
CA ASN A 80 -2.70 15.24 -1.66
C ASN A 80 -2.12 14.12 -0.80
N ILE A 81 -2.25 14.23 0.52
CA ILE A 81 -1.81 13.17 1.45
C ILE A 81 -2.62 11.88 1.26
N LEU A 82 -3.93 12.00 1.02
CA LEU A 82 -4.75 10.85 0.65
C LEU A 82 -4.21 10.21 -0.63
N LYS A 83 -3.94 10.96 -1.70
CA LYS A 83 -3.37 10.38 -2.94
C LYS A 83 -2.00 9.71 -2.69
N GLU A 84 -1.10 10.39 -1.98
CA GLU A 84 0.23 9.89 -1.64
C GLU A 84 0.16 8.57 -0.86
N SER A 85 -0.71 8.49 0.15
CA SER A 85 -0.88 7.27 0.95
C SER A 85 -1.26 6.05 0.11
N VAL A 86 -1.98 6.28 -0.98
CA VAL A 86 -2.49 5.22 -1.82
C VAL A 86 -1.41 4.72 -2.76
N ILE A 87 -0.65 5.66 -3.35
CA ILE A 87 0.55 5.37 -4.14
C ILE A 87 1.54 4.58 -3.29
N LEU A 88 1.83 5.05 -2.07
CA LEU A 88 2.69 4.38 -1.13
C LEU A 88 2.23 2.93 -0.85
N SER A 89 0.93 2.75 -0.57
CA SER A 89 0.36 1.42 -0.27
C SER A 89 0.38 0.48 -1.47
N ALA A 90 0.10 0.98 -2.68
CA ALA A 90 0.08 0.18 -3.90
C ALA A 90 1.50 -0.24 -4.32
N LEU A 91 2.45 0.68 -4.27
CA LEU A 91 3.86 0.39 -4.57
C LEU A 91 4.41 -0.66 -3.61
N GLU A 92 4.13 -0.52 -2.31
CA GLU A 92 4.57 -1.52 -1.33
C GLU A 92 3.88 -2.87 -1.54
N CYS A 93 2.59 -2.89 -1.88
CA CYS A 93 1.90 -4.13 -2.21
C CYS A 93 2.51 -4.82 -3.44
N GLN A 94 2.74 -4.08 -4.52
CA GLN A 94 3.43 -4.61 -5.71
C GLN A 94 4.83 -5.11 -5.37
N HIS A 95 5.56 -4.39 -4.51
CA HIS A 95 6.87 -4.80 -4.07
C HIS A 95 6.81 -6.12 -3.29
N GLN A 96 5.95 -6.24 -2.27
CA GLN A 96 5.81 -7.46 -1.46
C GLN A 96 5.36 -8.67 -2.27
N PHE A 97 4.57 -8.47 -3.32
CA PHE A 97 3.99 -9.54 -4.14
C PHE A 97 4.70 -9.75 -5.49
N ARG A 98 5.80 -9.05 -5.78
CA ARG A 98 6.49 -9.08 -7.09
C ARG A 98 6.87 -10.48 -7.58
N PHE A 99 7.09 -11.42 -6.66
CA PHE A 99 7.49 -12.80 -6.92
C PHE A 99 6.38 -13.83 -6.70
N GLU A 100 5.14 -13.38 -6.52
CA GLU A 100 3.98 -14.24 -6.28
C GLU A 100 3.15 -14.38 -7.55
N ARG A 101 2.26 -15.39 -7.60
CA ARG A 101 1.32 -15.58 -8.74
C ARG A 101 0.37 -14.38 -8.89
N TRP A 102 -0.10 -13.82 -7.78
CA TRP A 102 -0.74 -12.51 -7.75
C TRP A 102 0.29 -11.46 -7.34
N ASN A 103 0.60 -10.54 -8.24
CA ASN A 103 1.64 -9.51 -8.05
C ASN A 103 1.10 -8.16 -7.58
N CYS A 104 -0.06 -8.16 -6.93
CA CYS A 104 -0.78 -6.93 -6.60
C CYS A 104 -1.10 -6.06 -7.84
N THR A 105 -1.60 -6.69 -8.92
CA THR A 105 -2.15 -5.94 -10.06
C THR A 105 -3.44 -5.23 -9.62
N LEU A 106 -3.37 -3.92 -9.50
CA LEU A 106 -4.45 -3.05 -9.01
C LEU A 106 -5.12 -2.24 -10.13
N GLU A 107 -4.89 -2.60 -11.38
CA GLU A 107 -5.40 -1.88 -12.53
C GLU A 107 -6.85 -2.25 -12.87
N GLY A 108 -7.62 -1.22 -13.25
CA GLY A 108 -8.97 -1.37 -13.83
C GLY A 108 -9.91 -2.28 -13.03
N ARG A 109 -10.50 -3.26 -13.74
CA ARG A 109 -11.56 -4.13 -13.20
C ARG A 109 -11.04 -5.14 -12.19
N HIS A 110 -9.79 -5.62 -12.32
CA HIS A 110 -9.22 -6.66 -11.46
C HIS A 110 -9.26 -6.25 -9.98
N ARG A 111 -8.88 -5.01 -9.72
CA ARG A 111 -8.94 -4.40 -8.39
C ARG A 111 -10.37 -4.34 -7.83
N SER A 112 -11.33 -3.88 -8.63
CA SER A 112 -12.72 -3.79 -8.16
C SER A 112 -13.29 -5.18 -7.84
N ASN A 113 -12.89 -6.19 -8.61
CA ASN A 113 -13.35 -7.56 -8.41
C ASN A 113 -12.70 -8.20 -7.18
N ILE A 114 -11.40 -7.98 -6.94
CA ILE A 114 -10.72 -8.57 -5.79
C ILE A 114 -11.25 -7.99 -4.46
N LEU A 115 -11.45 -6.67 -4.39
CA LEU A 115 -11.95 -6.00 -3.19
C LEU A 115 -13.39 -6.37 -2.81
N LYS A 116 -14.21 -6.74 -3.80
CA LYS A 116 -15.57 -7.24 -3.57
C LYS A 116 -15.60 -8.62 -2.91
N ARG A 117 -14.48 -9.33 -2.86
CA ARG A 117 -14.37 -10.68 -2.30
C ARG A 117 -13.53 -10.68 -1.03
N GLY A 118 -13.84 -11.61 -0.15
CA GLY A 118 -13.15 -11.79 1.13
C GLY A 118 -11.91 -12.66 1.04
N PHE A 119 -11.05 -12.47 0.03
CA PHE A 119 -9.82 -13.24 -0.14
C PHE A 119 -8.70 -12.82 0.80
N LYS A 120 -7.66 -13.66 0.86
CA LYS A 120 -6.41 -13.41 1.60
C LYS A 120 -5.75 -12.11 1.14
N GLU A 121 -5.69 -11.88 -0.18
CA GLU A 121 -5.12 -10.68 -0.80
C GLU A 121 -5.89 -9.44 -0.39
N THR A 122 -7.21 -9.55 -0.33
CA THR A 122 -8.07 -8.45 0.11
C THR A 122 -7.75 -8.08 1.55
N GLY A 123 -7.59 -9.05 2.46
CA GLY A 123 -7.18 -8.78 3.84
C GLY A 123 -5.87 -8.00 3.93
N PHE A 124 -4.86 -8.39 3.15
CA PHE A 124 -3.61 -7.63 3.06
C PHE A 124 -3.82 -6.22 2.52
N LEU A 125 -4.62 -6.05 1.46
CA LEU A 125 -4.91 -4.75 0.88
C LEU A 125 -5.54 -3.79 1.89
N TYR A 126 -6.44 -4.24 2.77
CA TYR A 126 -7.01 -3.40 3.83
C TYR A 126 -5.98 -3.01 4.89
N ALA A 127 -5.07 -3.94 5.25
CA ALA A 127 -4.07 -3.72 6.29
C ALA A 127 -2.93 -2.79 5.83
N ILE A 128 -2.34 -3.03 4.65
CA ILE A 128 -1.22 -2.20 4.13
C ILE A 128 -1.66 -0.76 3.92
N SER A 129 -2.89 -0.63 3.49
CA SER A 129 -3.56 0.61 3.23
C SER A 129 -3.83 1.48 4.46
N SER A 130 -4.39 0.90 5.53
CA SER A 130 -4.65 1.64 6.76
C SER A 130 -3.34 2.08 7.39
N ALA A 131 -2.29 1.24 7.29
CA ALA A 131 -0.94 1.60 7.65
C ALA A 131 -0.38 2.73 6.77
N GLY A 132 -0.57 2.69 5.45
CA GLY A 132 -0.13 3.72 4.52
C GLY A 132 -0.79 5.08 4.75
N LEU A 133 -2.09 5.08 5.07
CA LEU A 133 -2.80 6.31 5.49
C LEU A 133 -2.20 6.92 6.74
N ILE A 134 -1.96 6.10 7.78
CA ILE A 134 -1.32 6.59 9.01
C ILE A 134 0.10 7.11 8.72
N HIS A 135 0.87 6.38 7.92
CA HIS A 135 2.26 6.73 7.61
C HIS A 135 2.37 8.07 6.90
N ALA A 136 1.60 8.24 5.82
CA ALA A 136 1.60 9.48 5.05
C ALA A 136 1.11 10.67 5.87
N LEU A 137 0.04 10.51 6.66
CA LEU A 137 -0.49 11.58 7.53
C LEU A 137 0.49 11.97 8.63
N ALA A 138 1.06 11.01 9.35
CA ALA A 138 1.98 11.29 10.44
C ALA A 138 3.23 12.04 9.95
N LYS A 139 3.75 11.65 8.78
CA LYS A 139 4.88 12.31 8.12
C LYS A 139 4.52 13.67 7.52
N ALA A 140 3.29 13.83 7.02
CA ALA A 140 2.83 15.13 6.53
C ALA A 140 2.74 16.17 7.66
N CYS A 141 2.30 15.75 8.85
CA CYS A 141 2.25 16.60 10.03
C CYS A 141 3.64 17.03 10.53
N SER A 142 4.62 16.11 10.57
CA SER A 142 6.00 16.45 10.95
C SER A 142 6.74 17.27 9.89
N ALA A 143 6.33 17.16 8.62
CA ALA A 143 6.87 17.97 7.53
C ALA A 143 6.15 19.32 7.33
N SER A 144 5.23 19.71 8.22
CA SER A 144 4.44 20.94 8.12
C SER A 144 3.68 21.10 6.78
N ARG A 145 3.27 19.98 6.16
CA ARG A 145 2.48 19.98 4.90
C ARG A 145 0.97 20.05 5.16
N MET A 146 0.56 20.15 6.41
CA MET A 146 -0.81 20.21 6.86
C MET A 146 -0.98 21.35 7.86
N GLU A 147 -2.09 22.07 7.79
CA GLU A 147 -2.34 23.23 8.65
C GLU A 147 -2.91 22.80 10.01
N ARG A 148 -3.66 21.70 10.05
CA ARG A 148 -4.40 21.26 11.24
C ARG A 148 -3.68 20.22 12.11
N CYS A 149 -2.40 19.99 11.86
CA CYS A 149 -1.56 19.16 12.71
C CYS A 149 -0.10 19.63 12.70
N THR A 150 0.58 19.36 13.81
CA THR A 150 2.01 19.62 14.01
C THR A 150 2.74 18.30 14.29
N CYS A 151 4.06 18.31 14.51
CA CYS A 151 4.76 17.10 14.96
C CYS A 151 4.27 16.60 16.33
N ASP A 152 4.59 15.34 16.66
CA ASP A 152 4.46 14.85 18.04
C ASP A 152 5.56 15.53 18.87
N GLU A 153 5.19 16.60 19.58
CA GLU A 153 6.02 17.13 20.64
C GLU A 153 6.09 16.06 21.73
N ALA A 154 7.26 15.45 21.87
CA ALA A 154 7.48 14.52 22.96
C ALA A 154 7.22 15.27 24.27
N PRO A 155 6.42 14.71 25.20
CA PRO A 155 6.19 15.38 26.48
C PRO A 155 7.54 15.68 27.13
N TYR A 156 7.64 16.83 27.79
CA TYR A 156 8.74 17.22 28.67
C TYR A 156 8.82 16.27 29.87
N LEU A 157 9.05 14.98 29.62
CA LEU A 157 9.44 14.02 30.62
C LEU A 157 10.86 14.42 30.97
N GLY A 158 11.01 15.08 32.11
CA GLY A 158 12.30 15.41 32.70
C GLY A 158 13.10 14.12 32.88
N ASN A 159 13.97 13.82 31.93
CA ASN A 159 14.88 12.71 32.04
C ASN A 159 16.01 13.09 32.98
N ARG A 160 16.33 12.17 33.89
CA ARG A 160 17.56 12.20 34.72
C ARG A 160 18.80 11.73 33.95
N GLU A 161 18.68 11.45 32.66
CA GLU A 161 19.76 11.01 31.77
C GLU A 161 20.10 12.10 30.75
N ALA A 162 21.37 12.14 30.30
CA ALA A 162 22.02 13.21 29.51
C ALA A 162 21.45 13.47 28.09
N TRP A 163 20.18 13.15 27.82
CA TRP A 163 19.55 13.36 26.53
C TRP A 163 18.25 14.14 26.67
N GLN A 164 18.04 15.08 25.74
CA GLN A 164 16.88 15.97 25.74
C GLN A 164 15.87 15.49 24.70
N TRP A 165 14.57 15.50 25.07
CA TRP A 165 13.50 15.40 24.09
C TRP A 165 13.53 16.65 23.21
N GLY A 166 13.49 16.46 21.88
CA GLY A 166 13.49 17.57 20.94
C GLY A 166 13.43 17.08 19.49
N GLY A 167 13.36 18.02 18.56
CA GLY A 167 13.12 17.72 17.15
C GLY A 167 11.64 17.49 16.83
N CYS A 168 11.34 17.27 15.56
CA CYS A 168 9.97 17.18 15.05
C CYS A 168 9.65 15.71 14.70
N GLY A 169 9.02 15.00 15.64
CA GLY A 169 8.65 13.59 15.48
C GLY A 169 7.38 13.38 14.65
N ASP A 170 7.26 12.22 14.02
CA ASP A 170 6.08 11.83 13.22
C ASP A 170 4.82 11.79 14.11
N ASN A 171 3.76 12.52 13.75
CA ASN A 171 2.56 12.62 14.60
C ASN A 171 1.61 11.42 14.43
N PHE A 172 2.04 10.28 14.96
CA PHE A 172 1.29 9.03 14.93
C PHE A 172 -0.07 9.14 15.63
N LYS A 173 -0.15 9.86 16.76
CA LYS A 173 -1.39 9.96 17.56
C LYS A 173 -2.49 10.64 16.75
N PHE A 174 -2.19 11.77 16.12
CA PHE A 174 -3.11 12.46 15.22
C PHE A 174 -3.53 11.57 14.05
N ALA A 175 -2.56 10.99 13.35
CA ALA A 175 -2.82 10.16 12.17
C ALA A 175 -3.70 8.95 12.50
N ASN A 176 -3.40 8.22 13.57
CA ASN A 176 -4.20 7.08 14.02
C ASN A 176 -5.61 7.48 14.45
N LYS A 177 -5.80 8.64 15.10
CA LYS A 177 -7.12 9.16 15.42
C LYS A 177 -7.90 9.51 14.15
N PHE A 178 -7.28 10.23 13.23
CA PHE A 178 -7.88 10.60 11.96
C PHE A 178 -8.33 9.37 11.18
N VAL A 179 -7.46 8.38 11.00
CA VAL A 179 -7.76 7.15 10.23
C VAL A 179 -8.89 6.37 10.89
N LYS A 180 -8.90 6.19 12.22
CA LYS A 180 -10.02 5.56 12.92
C LYS A 180 -11.36 6.25 12.64
N GLU A 181 -11.39 7.58 12.68
CA GLU A 181 -12.61 8.34 12.40
C GLU A 181 -13.02 8.30 10.93
N PHE A 182 -12.03 8.31 10.03
CA PHE A 182 -12.17 8.30 8.57
C PHE A 182 -12.72 6.96 8.06
N LEU A 183 -12.23 5.84 8.60
CA LEU A 183 -12.72 4.51 8.30
C LEU A 183 -14.09 4.24 8.95
N GLY A 184 -14.33 4.85 10.13
CA GLY A 184 -15.61 4.80 10.82
C GLY A 184 -15.94 3.42 11.41
N LYS A 185 -17.05 3.32 12.14
CA LYS A 185 -17.61 2.03 12.57
C LYS A 185 -18.57 1.55 11.50
N ARG A 186 -18.36 0.34 10.98
CA ARG A 186 -19.31 -0.33 10.08
C ARG A 186 -20.32 -1.14 10.89
N SER A 187 -21.47 -1.45 10.29
CA SER A 187 -22.50 -2.28 10.95
C SER A 187 -21.90 -3.60 11.41
N ASN A 188 -22.16 -3.97 12.66
CA ASN A 188 -21.68 -5.23 13.26
C ASN A 188 -22.45 -6.47 12.76
N LYS A 189 -23.37 -6.29 11.81
CA LYS A 189 -24.23 -7.36 11.28
C LYS A 189 -23.60 -8.14 10.12
N ASP A 190 -22.61 -7.57 9.44
CA ASP A 190 -21.98 -8.19 8.27
C ASP A 190 -20.58 -8.72 8.62
N LEU A 191 -20.38 -10.04 8.52
CA LEU A 191 -19.09 -10.70 8.73
C LEU A 191 -18.00 -10.09 7.84
N ARG A 192 -18.33 -9.72 6.59
CA ARG A 192 -17.35 -9.13 5.67
C ARG A 192 -16.83 -7.79 6.20
N ALA A 193 -17.75 -6.92 6.60
CA ALA A 193 -17.41 -5.62 7.18
C ALA A 193 -16.57 -5.76 8.47
N LEU A 194 -16.87 -6.79 9.27
CA LEU A 194 -16.12 -7.11 10.48
C LEU A 194 -14.68 -7.53 10.18
N VAL A 195 -14.49 -8.48 9.26
CA VAL A 195 -13.17 -8.95 8.82
C VAL A 195 -12.35 -7.81 8.21
N ASP A 196 -12.95 -6.98 7.36
CA ASP A 196 -12.29 -5.82 6.76
C ASP A 196 -11.83 -4.79 7.80
N MET A 197 -12.68 -4.53 8.79
CA MET A 197 -12.34 -3.64 9.90
C MET A 197 -11.21 -4.23 10.76
N HIS A 198 -11.24 -5.54 11.03
CA HIS A 198 -10.17 -6.24 11.73
C HIS A 198 -8.84 -6.09 11.00
N ASN A 199 -8.79 -6.40 9.70
CA ASN A 199 -7.57 -6.30 8.90
C ASN A 199 -7.03 -4.87 8.86
N SER A 200 -7.93 -3.88 8.73
CA SER A 200 -7.55 -2.46 8.83
C SER A 200 -6.94 -2.15 10.19
N ASN A 201 -7.52 -2.66 11.29
CA ASN A 201 -7.00 -2.48 12.64
C ASN A 201 -5.64 -3.17 12.85
N VAL A 202 -5.43 -4.36 12.26
CA VAL A 202 -4.12 -5.02 12.27
C VAL A 202 -3.08 -4.13 11.63
N GLY A 203 -3.38 -3.54 10.46
CA GLY A 203 -2.53 -2.54 9.80
C GLY A 203 -2.12 -1.39 10.73
N MET A 204 -3.11 -0.76 11.39
CA MET A 204 -2.85 0.34 12.34
C MET A 204 -2.03 -0.10 13.56
N LYS A 205 -2.20 -1.34 14.03
CA LYS A 205 -1.45 -1.87 15.18
C LYS A 205 -0.01 -2.20 14.79
N VAL A 206 0.25 -2.71 13.58
CA VAL A 206 1.60 -2.99 13.09
C VAL A 206 2.42 -1.70 12.98
N ILE A 207 1.85 -0.65 12.37
CA ILE A 207 2.55 0.64 12.31
C ILE A 207 2.75 1.27 13.69
N LYS A 208 1.80 1.09 14.63
CA LYS A 208 1.97 1.53 16.02
C LYS A 208 3.14 0.81 16.70
N ALA A 209 3.24 -0.50 16.50
CA ALA A 209 4.27 -1.33 17.12
C ALA A 209 5.67 -1.02 16.59
N GLY A 210 5.78 -0.57 15.34
CA GLY A 210 7.05 -0.16 14.74
C GLY A 210 7.49 1.27 15.08
N LEU A 211 6.76 2.02 15.91
CA LEU A 211 7.14 3.39 16.28
C LEU A 211 8.38 3.35 17.20
N GLU A 212 9.47 3.95 16.75
CA GLU A 212 10.76 3.92 17.44
C GLU A 212 11.24 5.32 17.84
N THR A 213 12.08 5.39 18.86
CA THR A 213 12.75 6.63 19.26
C THR A 213 14.09 6.73 18.53
N THR A 214 14.19 7.68 17.60
CA THR A 214 15.42 8.00 16.87
C THR A 214 16.13 9.15 17.57
N CYS A 215 17.45 9.07 17.70
CA CYS A 215 18.27 10.11 18.30
C CYS A 215 19.36 10.60 17.36
N LYS A 216 19.65 11.90 17.40
CA LYS A 216 20.82 12.51 16.76
C LYS A 216 21.80 13.00 17.82
N CYS A 217 23.07 12.67 17.63
CA CYS A 217 24.16 13.07 18.52
C CYS A 217 24.77 14.41 18.09
N HIS A 218 25.09 15.25 19.07
CA HIS A 218 25.53 16.64 18.87
C HIS A 218 26.84 16.98 19.61
N GLY A 219 27.57 16.00 20.14
CA GLY A 219 28.83 16.22 20.84
C GLY A 219 30.01 16.52 19.90
N VAL A 220 31.09 17.04 20.49
CA VAL A 220 32.35 17.33 19.78
C VAL A 220 32.82 16.10 19.02
N SER A 221 33.22 16.30 17.76
CA SER A 221 33.67 15.24 16.83
C SER A 221 32.66 14.11 16.60
N GLY A 222 31.35 14.38 16.74
CA GLY A 222 30.30 13.38 16.56
C GLY A 222 30.02 12.52 17.79
N SER A 223 30.54 12.87 18.96
CA SER A 223 30.24 12.16 20.20
C SER A 223 28.75 12.30 20.60
N CYS A 224 28.23 11.32 21.33
CA CYS A 224 26.83 11.27 21.80
C CYS A 224 26.65 11.78 23.23
N THR A 225 27.56 12.62 23.73
CA THR A 225 27.48 13.22 25.08
C THR A 225 26.22 14.06 25.27
N VAL A 226 25.79 14.74 24.21
CA VAL A 226 24.47 15.35 24.09
C VAL A 226 23.80 14.74 22.87
N ARG A 227 22.55 14.29 23.03
CA ARG A 227 21.72 13.82 21.92
C ARG A 227 20.29 14.32 22.05
N THR A 228 19.67 14.54 20.90
CA THR A 228 18.27 14.95 20.78
C THR A 228 17.49 13.80 20.17
N CYS A 229 16.40 13.40 20.82
CA CYS A 229 15.61 12.25 20.39
C CYS A 229 14.15 12.63 20.07
N TRP A 230 13.60 12.03 19.03
CA TRP A 230 12.20 12.14 18.61
C TRP A 230 11.62 10.77 18.25
N ARG A 231 10.29 10.67 18.20
CA ARG A 231 9.61 9.47 17.71
C ARG A 231 9.47 9.51 16.20
N GLN A 232 9.78 8.40 15.54
CA GLN A 232 9.72 8.31 14.09
C GLN A 232 9.10 7.00 13.64
N LEU A 233 8.34 7.05 12.56
CA LEU A 233 7.83 5.84 11.93
C LEU A 233 8.94 5.15 11.14
N PRO A 234 8.93 3.80 11.11
CA PRO A 234 9.94 3.04 10.38
C PRO A 234 9.76 3.25 8.87
N PRO A 235 10.77 2.87 8.06
CA PRO A 235 10.62 2.79 6.62
C PRO A 235 9.38 1.96 6.26
N PHE A 236 8.58 2.43 5.31
CA PHE A 236 7.29 1.78 5.00
C PHE A 236 7.46 0.34 4.51
N HIS A 237 8.61 0.03 3.91
CA HIS A 237 8.95 -1.33 3.50
C HIS A 237 8.98 -2.35 4.66
N GLU A 238 9.47 -1.95 5.84
CA GLU A 238 9.48 -2.83 7.02
C GLU A 238 8.05 -3.12 7.53
N ILE A 239 7.16 -2.13 7.43
CA ILE A 239 5.73 -2.30 7.73
C ILE A 239 5.11 -3.29 6.72
N GLY A 240 5.39 -3.11 5.43
CA GLY A 240 4.96 -4.02 4.36
C GLY A 240 5.40 -5.46 4.61
N LYS A 241 6.66 -5.66 5.03
CA LYS A 241 7.23 -6.98 5.36
C LYS A 241 6.52 -7.62 6.56
N GLN A 242 6.29 -6.87 7.63
CA GLN A 242 5.55 -7.37 8.80
C GLN A 242 4.09 -7.73 8.49
N LEU A 243 3.45 -6.98 7.59
CA LEU A 243 2.11 -7.30 7.12
C LEU A 243 2.09 -8.50 6.17
N LYS A 244 3.12 -8.68 5.35
CA LYS A 244 3.27 -9.84 4.46
C LYS A 244 3.44 -11.13 5.28
N GLN A 245 4.18 -11.09 6.40
CA GLN A 245 4.25 -12.21 7.33
C GLN A 245 2.87 -12.60 7.90
N ARG A 246 2.06 -11.60 8.30
CA ARG A 246 0.69 -11.82 8.80
C ARG A 246 -0.29 -12.24 7.72
N TYR A 247 -0.02 -11.85 6.48
CA TYR A 247 -0.69 -12.43 5.32
C TYR A 247 -0.35 -13.91 5.26
N GLU A 248 0.91 -14.33 5.33
CA GLU A 248 1.24 -15.77 5.29
C GLU A 248 0.54 -16.60 6.36
N THR A 249 0.48 -16.10 7.59
CA THR A 249 -0.17 -16.77 8.73
C THR A 249 -1.68 -16.53 8.82
N SER A 250 -2.29 -15.84 7.85
CA SER A 250 -3.72 -15.54 7.90
C SER A 250 -4.57 -16.81 7.88
N PHE A 251 -5.72 -16.79 8.55
CA PHE A 251 -6.64 -17.93 8.56
C PHE A 251 -8.06 -17.55 8.17
N LYS A 252 -8.79 -18.56 7.70
CA LYS A 252 -10.15 -18.43 7.21
C LYS A 252 -11.15 -18.38 8.36
N VAL A 253 -12.11 -17.48 8.27
CA VAL A 253 -13.24 -17.37 9.19
C VAL A 253 -14.55 -17.54 8.43
N GLY A 254 -15.45 -18.34 8.98
CA GLY A 254 -16.81 -18.54 8.46
C GLY A 254 -17.86 -18.00 9.43
N SER A 255 -19.07 -17.79 8.94
CA SER A 255 -20.25 -17.57 9.79
C SER A 255 -21.01 -18.89 9.89
N SER A 256 -21.08 -19.50 11.06
CA SER A 256 -22.10 -20.50 11.38
C SER A 256 -23.26 -19.78 12.06
N THR A 257 -24.40 -19.69 11.39
CA THR A 257 -25.64 -19.23 12.04
C THR A 257 -26.20 -20.40 12.85
N ASN A 258 -26.29 -20.24 14.18
CA ASN A 258 -27.03 -21.20 15.00
C ASN A 258 -28.53 -21.00 14.73
N GLU A 259 -29.18 -22.00 14.15
CA GLU A 259 -30.60 -21.98 13.77
C GLU A 259 -31.54 -21.76 14.97
N ALA A 260 -31.07 -21.99 16.20
CA ALA A 260 -31.83 -21.83 17.43
C ALA A 260 -31.88 -20.39 17.98
N THR A 261 -30.91 -19.52 17.66
CA THR A 261 -30.81 -18.15 18.23
C THR A 261 -30.80 -17.04 17.19
N GLY A 262 -30.60 -17.37 15.91
CA GLY A 262 -30.45 -16.37 14.85
C GLY A 262 -29.16 -15.54 14.95
N GLU A 263 -28.23 -15.93 15.82
CA GLU A 263 -26.94 -15.27 16.01
C GLU A 263 -25.87 -15.89 15.10
N ALA A 264 -25.07 -15.03 14.47
CA ALA A 264 -23.91 -15.44 13.70
C ALA A 264 -22.75 -15.75 14.65
N GLU A 265 -22.29 -17.00 14.66
CA GLU A 265 -21.07 -17.42 15.35
C GLU A 265 -19.92 -17.54 14.35
N ILE A 266 -18.72 -17.10 14.74
CA ILE A 266 -17.55 -17.14 13.87
C ILE A 266 -16.82 -18.46 14.08
N SER A 267 -16.94 -19.39 13.15
CA SER A 267 -16.18 -20.64 13.18
C SER A 267 -14.75 -20.38 12.70
N THR A 268 -13.76 -20.76 13.51
CA THR A 268 -12.35 -20.78 13.09
C THR A 268 -12.04 -22.16 12.49
N GLY A 269 -11.64 -22.20 11.22
CA GLY A 269 -11.35 -23.45 10.50
C GLY A 269 -10.02 -24.11 10.91
N ARG A 270 -9.78 -24.33 12.21
CA ARG A 270 -8.60 -25.10 12.65
C ARG A 270 -8.87 -26.60 12.45
N SER A 271 -7.96 -27.28 11.75
CA SER A 271 -7.90 -28.75 11.66
C SER A 271 -7.99 -29.35 13.06
N GLN A 272 -8.77 -30.43 13.20
CA GLN A 272 -9.27 -31.06 14.43
C GLN A 272 -8.21 -31.58 15.45
N GLN A 273 -6.93 -31.18 15.37
CA GLN A 273 -5.87 -31.70 16.26
C GLN A 273 -5.39 -30.75 17.37
N GLN A 274 -5.87 -29.49 17.44
CA GLN A 274 -5.46 -28.54 18.51
C GLN A 274 -6.65 -27.85 19.21
N GLN A 275 -7.68 -28.61 19.54
CA GLN A 275 -8.91 -28.09 20.13
C GLN A 275 -9.07 -28.46 21.62
N GLN A 276 -7.99 -28.48 22.40
CA GLN A 276 -8.08 -28.92 23.80
C GLN A 276 -7.95 -27.83 24.89
N GLN A 277 -7.94 -26.53 24.60
CA GLN A 277 -7.73 -25.54 25.69
C GLN A 277 -8.57 -24.27 25.72
N GLN A 278 -9.64 -24.11 24.93
CA GLN A 278 -10.53 -22.94 25.12
C GLN A 278 -12.00 -23.38 25.09
N GLN A 279 -12.57 -23.55 26.29
CA GLN A 279 -14.01 -23.64 26.50
C GLN A 279 -14.67 -22.30 26.11
N PRO A 280 -15.70 -22.27 25.24
CA PRO A 280 -16.44 -21.05 24.99
C PRO A 280 -17.36 -20.74 26.17
N LEU A 281 -17.27 -19.52 26.72
CA LEU A 281 -18.29 -18.99 27.61
C LEU A 281 -19.61 -18.75 26.83
N PRO A 282 -20.78 -19.04 27.41
CA PRO A 282 -22.06 -18.82 26.74
C PRO A 282 -22.43 -17.33 26.73
N GLY A 283 -22.75 -16.78 25.55
CA GLY A 283 -23.43 -15.48 25.41
C GLY A 283 -22.66 -14.33 24.77
N SER A 284 -21.85 -14.56 23.72
CA SER A 284 -21.20 -13.44 23.00
C SER A 284 -21.35 -13.50 21.49
N SER A 285 -22.18 -12.58 20.96
CA SER A 285 -22.29 -12.19 19.55
C SER A 285 -20.96 -12.27 18.79
N ALA A 286 -20.91 -12.93 17.62
CA ALA A 286 -19.88 -12.87 16.57
C ALA A 286 -18.56 -12.16 16.97
N GLN A 287 -17.80 -12.68 17.95
CA GLN A 287 -16.55 -12.02 18.34
C GLN A 287 -15.45 -12.44 17.39
N ILE A 288 -14.98 -11.50 16.56
CA ILE A 288 -13.76 -11.70 15.78
C ILE A 288 -12.65 -12.13 16.74
N PRO A 289 -11.87 -13.17 16.43
CA PRO A 289 -10.76 -13.59 17.28
C PRO A 289 -9.85 -12.41 17.61
N ARG A 290 -9.45 -12.25 18.87
CA ARG A 290 -8.48 -11.23 19.30
C ARG A 290 -7.07 -11.65 18.87
N THR A 291 -6.82 -11.62 17.57
CA THR A 291 -5.53 -11.95 16.94
C THR A 291 -4.87 -10.72 16.30
N MET A 292 -3.57 -10.84 16.04
CA MET A 292 -2.78 -9.93 15.22
C MET A 292 -2.57 -10.45 13.79
N ASP A 293 -3.09 -11.64 13.47
CA ASP A 293 -3.11 -12.20 12.13
C ASP A 293 -4.21 -11.57 11.27
N LEU A 294 -4.01 -11.61 9.95
CA LEU A 294 -5.04 -11.23 9.00
C LEU A 294 -6.10 -12.32 8.88
N LEU A 295 -7.31 -11.92 8.54
CA LEU A 295 -8.47 -12.81 8.37
C LEU A 295 -8.99 -12.74 6.95
N HIS A 296 -9.49 -13.87 6.45
CA HIS A 296 -10.18 -13.96 5.16
C HIS A 296 -11.41 -14.85 5.29
N ILE A 297 -12.37 -14.69 4.38
CA ILE A 297 -13.65 -15.43 4.40
C ILE A 297 -13.70 -16.48 3.28
N GLU A 298 -13.01 -16.20 2.19
CA GLU A 298 -13.04 -17.00 0.98
C GLU A 298 -11.63 -17.48 0.62
N ASP A 299 -11.55 -18.69 0.06
CA ASP A 299 -10.29 -19.19 -0.49
C ASP A 299 -9.89 -18.38 -1.72
N SER A 300 -8.60 -18.13 -1.85
CA SER A 300 -8.08 -17.30 -2.93
C SER A 300 -8.15 -18.08 -4.26
N PRO A 301 -8.56 -17.45 -5.36
CA PRO A 301 -8.67 -18.13 -6.64
C PRO A 301 -7.29 -18.48 -7.18
N SER A 302 -7.23 -19.41 -8.14
CA SER A 302 -5.99 -19.63 -8.88
C SER A 302 -5.64 -18.41 -9.75
N PHE A 303 -4.46 -17.84 -9.53
CA PHE A 303 -3.93 -16.71 -10.29
C PHE A 303 -3.08 -17.14 -11.51
N CYS A 304 -3.01 -18.44 -11.81
CA CYS A 304 -2.18 -18.96 -12.91
C CYS A 304 -2.71 -18.61 -14.30
N LYS A 305 -4.04 -18.60 -14.47
CA LYS A 305 -4.72 -18.28 -15.72
C LYS A 305 -5.42 -16.92 -15.60
N PRO A 306 -5.63 -16.20 -16.72
CA PRO A 306 -6.40 -14.96 -16.71
C PRO A 306 -7.79 -15.17 -16.13
N SER A 307 -8.21 -14.26 -15.25
CA SER A 307 -9.52 -14.28 -14.60
C SER A 307 -10.00 -12.85 -14.33
N LYS A 308 -11.23 -12.72 -13.82
CA LYS A 308 -11.74 -11.41 -13.40
C LYS A 308 -10.91 -10.76 -12.28
N TYR A 309 -10.07 -11.53 -11.57
CA TYR A 309 -9.26 -11.07 -10.43
C TYR A 309 -7.78 -10.83 -10.77
N SER A 310 -7.27 -11.39 -11.86
CA SER A 310 -5.85 -11.29 -12.23
C SER A 310 -5.66 -11.52 -13.74
N PRO A 311 -4.69 -10.86 -14.39
CA PRO A 311 -4.33 -11.13 -15.79
C PRO A 311 -3.73 -12.52 -16.01
N GLY A 312 -3.37 -13.27 -14.96
CA GLY A 312 -2.68 -14.55 -15.06
C GLY A 312 -1.16 -14.42 -15.00
N THR A 313 -0.44 -15.54 -15.13
CA THR A 313 1.04 -15.55 -15.04
C THR A 313 1.77 -15.72 -16.37
N ALA A 314 1.05 -15.91 -17.48
CA ALA A 314 1.65 -15.99 -18.81
C ALA A 314 2.45 -14.72 -19.16
N GLY A 315 3.65 -14.89 -19.72
CA GLY A 315 4.53 -13.78 -20.11
C GLY A 315 5.21 -13.03 -18.96
N ARG A 316 4.93 -13.38 -17.69
CA ARG A 316 5.58 -12.73 -16.54
C ARG A 316 7.05 -13.13 -16.44
N LYS A 317 7.90 -12.16 -16.11
CA LYS A 317 9.31 -12.42 -15.79
C LYS A 317 9.42 -13.24 -14.51
N CYS A 318 10.31 -14.23 -14.53
CA CYS A 318 10.66 -15.04 -13.37
C CYS A 318 12.18 -15.19 -13.27
N TYR A 319 12.64 -15.75 -12.15
CA TYR A 319 14.05 -15.98 -11.85
C TYR A 319 14.25 -17.48 -11.71
N LYS A 320 15.07 -18.06 -12.60
CA LYS A 320 15.24 -19.51 -12.79
C LYS A 320 15.38 -20.27 -11.47
N ASP A 321 16.32 -19.86 -10.62
CA ASP A 321 16.65 -20.56 -9.37
C ASP A 321 15.88 -20.03 -8.14
N LYS A 322 14.91 -19.13 -8.33
CA LYS A 322 14.17 -18.53 -7.21
C LYS A 322 12.67 -18.79 -7.24
N ASN A 323 12.01 -18.61 -8.39
CA ASN A 323 10.54 -18.58 -8.42
C ASN A 323 9.88 -18.95 -9.75
N CYS A 324 10.63 -19.37 -10.78
CA CYS A 324 10.02 -19.74 -12.06
C CYS A 324 9.01 -20.90 -11.89
N ASP A 325 9.33 -21.93 -11.12
CA ASP A 325 8.42 -23.06 -10.91
C ASP A 325 7.11 -22.65 -10.20
N ALA A 326 7.23 -21.76 -9.21
CA ALA A 326 6.10 -21.28 -8.43
C ALA A 326 5.16 -20.37 -9.24
N ILE A 327 5.71 -19.40 -9.99
CA ILE A 327 4.93 -18.40 -10.73
C ILE A 327 4.39 -18.96 -12.05
N CYS A 328 5.17 -19.81 -12.73
CA CYS A 328 4.79 -20.34 -14.04
C CYS A 328 3.82 -21.54 -13.95
N CYS A 329 3.47 -21.97 -12.75
CA CYS A 329 2.44 -22.98 -12.49
C CYS A 329 2.67 -24.30 -13.26
N GLY A 330 3.93 -24.74 -13.36
CA GLY A 330 4.31 -25.97 -14.06
C GLY A 330 4.32 -25.90 -15.59
N ARG A 331 3.97 -24.77 -16.21
CA ARG A 331 4.03 -24.60 -17.68
C ARG A 331 5.46 -24.44 -18.23
N GLY A 332 6.44 -24.26 -17.35
CA GLY A 332 7.81 -23.89 -17.70
C GLY A 332 7.96 -22.42 -18.10
N HIS A 333 9.16 -22.06 -18.55
CA HIS A 333 9.52 -20.69 -18.94
C HIS A 333 10.28 -20.68 -20.28
N ASN A 334 10.12 -19.59 -21.02
CA ASN A 334 10.95 -19.24 -22.17
C ASN A 334 12.22 -18.56 -21.68
N THR A 335 13.34 -18.77 -22.38
CA THR A 335 14.61 -18.11 -22.10
C THR A 335 14.97 -17.25 -23.29
N GLN A 336 15.28 -15.97 -23.05
CA GLN A 336 15.74 -15.04 -24.08
C GLN A 336 17.05 -14.38 -23.60
N SER A 337 18.09 -14.41 -24.43
CA SER A 337 19.31 -13.63 -24.17
C SER A 337 19.07 -12.21 -24.63
N LYS A 338 19.21 -11.24 -23.72
CA LYS A 338 19.06 -9.82 -23.99
C LYS A 338 20.37 -9.11 -23.65
N GLU A 339 20.86 -8.30 -24.57
CA GLU A 339 21.95 -7.37 -24.28
C GLU A 339 21.40 -6.16 -23.50
N VAL A 340 21.92 -5.99 -22.29
CA VAL A 340 21.58 -4.89 -21.39
C VAL A 340 22.81 -3.99 -21.28
N THR A 341 22.65 -2.73 -21.67
CA THR A 341 23.68 -1.71 -21.52
C THR A 341 23.42 -0.95 -20.23
N GLY A 342 24.43 -0.85 -19.38
CA GLY A 342 24.35 -0.15 -18.10
C GLY A 342 25.69 0.43 -17.66
N PRO A 343 25.67 1.29 -16.63
CA PRO A 343 26.88 1.85 -16.06
C PRO A 343 27.73 0.74 -15.42
N CYS A 344 29.01 0.72 -15.76
CA CYS A 344 30.01 -0.22 -15.26
C CYS A 344 31.32 0.51 -14.99
N GLN A 345 32.22 -0.14 -14.25
CA GLN A 345 33.58 0.37 -13.99
C GLN A 345 33.55 1.83 -13.50
N CYS A 346 32.67 2.12 -12.56
CA CYS A 346 32.49 3.46 -12.02
C CYS A 346 33.68 3.87 -11.17
N GLN A 347 34.26 5.03 -11.46
CA GLN A 347 35.36 5.62 -10.69
C GLN A 347 34.90 6.93 -10.08
N VAL A 348 35.21 7.11 -8.80
CA VAL A 348 34.98 8.37 -8.09
C VAL A 348 36.11 9.32 -8.44
N ARG A 349 35.78 10.45 -9.10
CA ARG A 349 36.74 11.53 -9.34
C ARG A 349 36.88 12.34 -8.06
N TRP A 350 38.12 12.68 -7.68
CA TRP A 350 38.38 13.60 -6.58
C TRP A 350 37.80 14.97 -6.95
N CYS A 351 36.75 15.40 -6.22
CA CYS A 351 35.78 16.49 -6.51
C CYS A 351 34.33 16.09 -6.88
N CYS A 352 33.84 14.96 -6.34
CA CYS A 352 32.43 14.69 -5.99
C CYS A 352 31.49 14.21 -7.12
N TYR A 353 32.00 13.72 -8.23
CA TYR A 353 31.18 13.02 -9.22
C TYR A 353 31.74 11.64 -9.58
N VAL A 354 30.83 10.75 -9.95
CA VAL A 354 31.13 9.38 -10.35
C VAL A 354 31.10 9.30 -11.86
N GLU A 355 32.21 8.93 -12.47
CA GLU A 355 32.27 8.62 -13.89
C GLU A 355 32.16 7.12 -14.10
N CYS A 356 31.17 6.68 -14.87
CA CYS A 356 30.99 5.28 -15.25
C CYS A 356 31.15 5.13 -16.76
N LYS A 357 31.73 4.01 -17.18
CA LYS A 357 31.65 3.59 -18.58
C LYS A 357 30.30 2.94 -18.84
N GLN A 358 29.87 2.89 -20.10
CA GLN A 358 28.75 2.06 -20.52
C GLN A 358 29.28 0.69 -20.93
N CYS A 359 28.86 -0.37 -20.24
CA CYS A 359 29.14 -1.74 -20.64
C CYS A 359 27.86 -2.40 -21.10
N THR A 360 27.97 -3.22 -22.15
CA THR A 360 26.92 -4.10 -22.59
C THR A 360 27.21 -5.51 -22.08
N GLN A 361 26.25 -6.08 -21.36
CA GLN A 361 26.31 -7.45 -20.88
C GLN A 361 25.12 -8.24 -21.42
N ARG A 362 25.35 -9.50 -21.79
CA ARG A 362 24.25 -10.44 -22.08
C ARG A 362 23.66 -10.96 -20.78
N GLU A 363 22.37 -10.71 -20.59
CA GLU A 363 21.58 -11.26 -19.49
C GLU A 363 20.53 -12.23 -20.04
N GLU A 364 20.31 -13.34 -19.34
CA GLU A 364 19.20 -14.24 -19.65
C GLU A 364 17.93 -13.76 -18.95
N VAL A 365 16.87 -13.55 -19.72
CA VAL A 365 15.54 -13.18 -19.23
C VAL A 365 14.62 -14.39 -19.37
N TYR A 366 14.05 -14.82 -18.24
CA TYR A 366 13.09 -15.92 -18.20
C TYR A 366 11.66 -15.39 -18.10
N THR A 367 10.77 -15.89 -18.96
CA THR A 367 9.35 -15.51 -18.97
C THR A 367 8.45 -16.73 -18.94
N CYS A 368 7.40 -16.72 -18.13
CA CYS A 368 6.49 -17.86 -18.02
C CYS A 368 5.77 -18.15 -19.34
N LYS A 369 5.68 -19.43 -19.70
CA LYS A 369 4.92 -19.90 -20.86
C LYS A 369 3.40 -19.71 -20.65
N GLY A 370 2.70 -19.54 -21.77
CA GLY A 370 1.24 -19.33 -21.86
C GLY A 370 0.43 -20.55 -21.44
#